data_AF-X1QU67-F1
#
_entry.id   AF-X1QU67-F1
#
_cell.length_a   1.000
_cell.length_b   1.000
_cell.length_c   1.000
_cell.angle_alpha   90.00
_cell.angle_beta   90.00
_cell.angle_gamma   90.00
#
_symmetry.space_group_name_H-M   'P 1'
#
loop_
_entity.id
_entity.type
_entity.pdbx_description
1 polymer ?
#
loop_
_entity_poly.entity_id
_entity_poly.type
_entity_poly.pdbx_seq_one_letter_code
_entity_poly.pdbx_strand_id
1 'polypeptide(L)'
;DLAEVGVNCFQFDQPALYGLERLAEKLQNLKVCLYSPVDIQRVLPTGNRTLIIDEAQGMVRLFYGEHGGFIAKNYSDLKGIGVNPEWDQWAYESFLKNKDLTVKK
;
A
#
# COMPACT_ATOMS: atom_id res chain seq x y z
N ASP A 1 -4.39 -19.66 -11.45
CA ASP A 1 -4.10 -18.25 -11.06
C ASP A 1 -2.59 -18.08 -10.90
N LEU A 2 -2.03 -16.87 -11.02
CA LEU A 2 -0.59 -16.61 -10.79
C LEU A 2 -0.16 -17.03 -9.37
N ALA A 3 -1.05 -16.90 -8.39
CA ALA A 3 -0.82 -17.38 -7.02
C ALA A 3 -0.64 -18.91 -6.94
N GLU A 4 -1.40 -19.68 -7.73
CA GLU A 4 -1.35 -21.16 -7.72
C GLU A 4 -0.06 -21.72 -8.34
N VAL A 5 0.60 -20.93 -9.21
CA VAL A 5 1.87 -21.30 -9.83
C VAL A 5 3.09 -20.75 -9.07
N GLY A 6 2.89 -20.25 -7.84
CA GLY A 6 3.97 -19.87 -6.93
C GLY A 6 4.31 -18.38 -6.88
N VAL A 7 3.48 -17.49 -7.44
CA VAL A 7 3.66 -16.04 -7.21
C VAL A 7 3.17 -15.70 -5.80
N ASN A 8 4.07 -15.24 -4.93
CA ASN A 8 3.76 -14.92 -3.54
C ASN A 8 3.67 -13.42 -3.25
N CYS A 9 3.93 -12.55 -4.23
CA CYS A 9 3.91 -11.11 -4.05
C CYS A 9 3.42 -10.43 -5.34
N PHE A 10 2.43 -9.57 -5.22
CA PHE A 10 1.90 -8.78 -6.32
C PHE A 10 2.22 -7.31 -6.12
N GLN A 11 2.68 -6.68 -7.20
CA GLN A 11 3.01 -5.28 -7.21
C GLN A 11 1.88 -4.48 -7.85
N PHE A 12 1.34 -3.51 -7.13
CA PHE A 12 0.35 -2.56 -7.65
C PHE A 12 0.79 -1.14 -7.29
N ASP A 13 0.77 -0.21 -8.24
CA ASP A 13 1.04 1.22 -7.95
C ASP A 13 -0.25 2.00 -7.66
N GLN A 14 -1.39 1.45 -8.07
CA GLN A 14 -2.72 2.05 -7.89
C GLN A 14 -3.66 1.10 -7.13
N PRO A 15 -3.33 0.73 -5.86
CA PRO A 15 -4.12 -0.25 -5.11
C PRO A 15 -5.57 0.21 -4.87
N ALA A 16 -5.84 1.53 -4.83
CA ALA A 16 -7.18 2.06 -4.57
C ALA A 16 -8.16 1.78 -5.72
N LEU A 17 -7.68 1.46 -6.92
CA LEU A 17 -8.52 1.08 -8.07
C LEU A 17 -9.33 -0.20 -7.80
N TYR A 18 -8.81 -1.10 -6.96
CA TYR A 18 -9.43 -2.38 -6.63
C TYR A 18 -10.38 -2.29 -5.42
N GLY A 19 -10.35 -1.16 -4.70
CA GLY A 19 -10.87 -1.04 -3.33
C GLY A 19 -9.94 -1.76 -2.35
N LEU A 20 -9.40 -1.04 -1.36
CA LEU A 20 -8.36 -1.59 -0.49
C LEU A 20 -8.84 -2.79 0.34
N GLU A 21 -10.05 -2.74 0.88
CA GLU A 21 -10.61 -3.82 1.70
C GLU A 21 -10.82 -5.09 0.89
N ARG A 22 -11.40 -4.95 -0.31
CA ARG A 22 -11.61 -6.06 -1.24
C ARG A 22 -10.29 -6.66 -1.71
N LEU A 23 -9.30 -5.81 -2.01
CA LEU A 23 -7.98 -6.25 -2.39
C LEU A 23 -7.31 -7.00 -1.24
N ALA A 24 -7.36 -6.46 -0.02
CA ALA A 24 -6.78 -7.08 1.16
C ALA A 24 -7.39 -8.45 1.45
N GLU A 25 -8.73 -8.57 1.45
CA GLU A 25 -9.42 -9.85 1.61
C GLU A 25 -8.95 -10.88 0.57
N LYS A 26 -8.87 -10.46 -0.70
CA LYS A 26 -8.43 -11.33 -1.79
C LYS A 26 -6.98 -11.81 -1.61
N LEU A 27 -6.05 -10.92 -1.27
CA LEU A 27 -4.64 -11.27 -1.10
C LEU A 27 -4.41 -12.13 0.15
N GLN A 28 -5.12 -11.89 1.25
CA GLN A 28 -5.07 -12.73 2.45
C GLN A 28 -5.58 -14.15 2.16
N ASN A 29 -6.71 -14.28 1.46
CA ASN A 29 -7.25 -15.59 1.07
C ASN A 29 -6.30 -16.38 0.16
N LEU A 30 -5.61 -15.68 -0.75
CA LEU A 30 -4.62 -16.28 -1.65
C LEU A 30 -3.26 -16.51 -0.99
N LYS A 31 -3.04 -16.01 0.24
CA LYS A 31 -1.77 -16.08 0.97
C LYS A 31 -0.60 -15.42 0.23
N VAL A 32 -0.85 -14.22 -0.30
CA VAL A 32 0.13 -13.45 -1.08
C VAL A 32 0.33 -12.05 -0.50
N CYS A 33 1.54 -11.52 -0.69
CA CYS A 33 1.96 -10.20 -0.24
C CYS A 33 1.57 -9.11 -1.24
N LEU A 34 1.25 -7.92 -0.73
CA LEU A 34 1.16 -6.70 -1.51
C LEU A 34 2.51 -5.96 -1.49
N TYR A 35 3.02 -5.58 -2.66
CA TYR A 35 4.13 -4.63 -2.81
C TYR A 35 3.62 -3.34 -3.45
N SER A 36 3.49 -2.27 -2.68
CA SER A 36 2.75 -1.08 -3.14
C SER A 36 3.21 0.21 -2.47
N PRO A 37 3.19 1.35 -3.19
CA PRO A 37 3.17 2.67 -2.59
C PRO A 37 1.74 3.00 -2.15
N VAL A 38 1.54 4.19 -1.57
CA VAL A 38 0.22 4.84 -1.59
C VAL A 38 -0.17 5.10 -3.05
N ASP A 39 -1.47 5.04 -3.36
CA ASP A 39 -1.95 5.15 -4.74
C ASP A 39 -1.40 6.39 -5.47
N ILE A 40 -0.60 6.13 -6.51
CA ILE A 40 0.17 7.15 -7.22
C ILE A 40 -0.68 8.10 -8.06
N GLN A 41 -1.98 7.83 -8.21
CA GLN A 41 -2.85 8.55 -9.14
C GLN A 41 -4.08 9.15 -8.44
N ARG A 42 -4.66 8.45 -7.48
CA ARG A 42 -5.84 8.93 -6.73
C ARG A 42 -5.50 9.63 -5.42
N VAL A 43 -4.38 9.30 -4.80
CA VAL A 43 -4.04 9.78 -3.45
C VAL A 43 -2.83 10.69 -3.45
N LEU A 44 -1.67 10.22 -3.92
CA LEU A 44 -0.45 11.05 -3.91
C LEU A 44 -0.61 12.39 -4.66
N PRO A 45 -1.20 12.45 -5.87
CA PRO A 45 -1.33 13.71 -6.62
C PRO A 45 -2.25 14.74 -5.96
N THR A 46 -3.01 14.36 -4.94
CA THR A 46 -3.88 15.30 -4.20
C THR A 46 -3.08 16.32 -3.39
N GLY A 47 -1.84 15.99 -3.02
CA GLY A 47 -1.03 16.77 -2.06
C GLY A 47 -1.68 16.94 -0.69
N ASN A 48 -2.74 16.18 -0.39
CA ASN A 48 -3.44 16.26 0.88
C ASN A 48 -2.74 15.35 1.90
N ARG A 49 -1.98 15.99 2.79
CA ARG A 49 -1.20 15.29 3.83
C ARG A 49 -2.04 14.35 4.68
N THR A 50 -3.22 14.77 5.12
CA THR A 50 -4.10 13.95 5.95
C THR A 50 -4.55 12.72 5.18
N LEU A 51 -5.04 12.89 3.95
CA LEU A 51 -5.49 11.78 3.10
C LEU A 51 -4.35 10.78 2.83
N ILE A 52 -3.14 11.26 2.53
CA ILE A 52 -1.98 10.41 2.27
C ILE A 52 -1.60 9.60 3.51
N ILE A 53 -1.57 10.24 4.68
CA ILE A 53 -1.24 9.57 5.95
C ILE A 53 -2.31 8.54 6.29
N ASP A 54 -3.58 8.89 6.14
CA ASP A 54 -4.71 8.01 6.47
C ASP A 54 -4.75 6.78 5.56
N GLU A 55 -4.51 6.95 4.25
CA GLU A 55 -4.40 5.87 3.28
C GLU A 55 -3.23 4.94 3.63
N ALA A 56 -2.04 5.50 3.91
CA ALA A 56 -0.87 4.72 4.30
C ALA A 56 -1.13 3.89 5.57
N GLN A 57 -1.77 4.49 6.57
CA GLN A 57 -2.17 3.75 7.78
C GLN A 57 -3.23 2.68 7.49
N GLY A 58 -4.20 2.98 6.64
CA GLY A 58 -5.22 2.04 6.19
C GLY A 58 -4.59 0.82 5.52
N MET A 59 -3.62 1.05 4.63
CA MET A 59 -2.88 -0.02 3.98
C MET A 59 -2.15 -0.92 4.98
N VAL A 60 -1.45 -0.35 5.98
CA VAL A 60 -0.81 -1.16 7.03
C VAL A 60 -1.85 -2.02 7.76
N ARG A 61 -2.97 -1.42 8.20
CA ARG A 61 -4.02 -2.15 8.93
C ARG A 61 -4.66 -3.26 8.11
N LEU A 62 -4.87 -3.06 6.81
CA LEU A 62 -5.58 -3.99 5.94
C LEU A 62 -4.69 -5.11 5.41
N PHE A 63 -3.46 -4.80 5.01
CA PHE A 63 -2.59 -5.75 4.30
C PHE A 63 -1.59 -6.47 5.21
N TYR A 64 -1.30 -5.95 6.41
CA TYR A 64 -0.49 -6.63 7.41
C TYR A 64 -1.31 -7.68 8.19
N GLY A 65 -1.72 -8.74 7.50
CA GLY A 65 -2.51 -9.85 8.07
C GLY A 65 -1.71 -11.16 8.27
N GLU A 66 -2.35 -12.18 8.83
CA GLU A 66 -1.70 -13.45 9.19
C GLU A 66 -1.25 -14.33 8.02
N HIS A 67 -1.86 -14.13 6.85
CA HIS A 67 -1.73 -15.04 5.72
C HIS A 67 -1.12 -14.36 4.49
N GLY A 68 -1.19 -13.03 4.40
CA GLY A 68 -0.47 -12.23 3.42
C GLY A 68 0.62 -11.38 4.07
N GLY A 69 0.99 -10.30 3.39
CA GLY A 69 1.95 -9.33 3.90
C GLY A 69 1.87 -8.02 3.14
N PHE A 70 2.62 -7.03 3.63
CA PHE A 70 2.73 -5.74 2.98
C PHE A 70 4.18 -5.30 2.95
N ILE A 71 4.69 -5.03 1.75
CA ILE A 71 5.97 -4.38 1.51
C ILE A 71 5.65 -2.98 0.96
N ALA A 72 5.86 -1.96 1.79
CA ALA A 72 5.73 -0.58 1.35
C ALA A 72 6.89 -0.21 0.40
N LYS A 73 6.62 0.68 -0.57
CA LYS A 73 7.63 1.27 -1.44
C LYS A 73 7.32 2.73 -1.77
N ASN A 74 8.34 3.41 -2.30
CA ASN A 74 8.18 4.67 -3.01
C ASN A 74 8.07 4.40 -4.52
N TYR A 75 7.48 5.33 -5.26
CA TYR A 75 7.44 5.29 -6.71
C TYR A 75 8.64 6.03 -7.31
N SER A 76 9.31 5.44 -8.31
CA SER A 76 10.61 5.93 -8.80
C SER A 76 10.54 7.21 -9.63
N ASP A 77 9.41 7.48 -10.31
CA ASP A 77 9.23 8.66 -11.16
C ASP A 77 8.09 9.54 -10.68
N LEU A 78 8.25 10.16 -9.51
CA LEU A 78 7.25 11.08 -8.94
C LEU A 78 7.00 12.31 -9.82
N LYS A 79 8.05 12.81 -10.48
CA LYS A 79 7.95 13.98 -11.36
C LYS A 79 7.09 13.67 -12.60
N GLY A 80 7.24 12.49 -13.19
CA GLY A 80 6.45 12.05 -14.34
C GLY A 80 4.95 11.93 -14.06
N ILE A 81 4.56 11.77 -12.80
CA ILE A 81 3.15 11.68 -12.36
C ILE A 81 2.66 12.95 -11.62
N GLY A 82 3.44 14.03 -11.63
CA GLY A 82 3.04 15.29 -10.99
C GLY A 82 2.99 15.26 -9.46
N VAL A 83 3.69 14.33 -8.83
CA VAL A 83 3.76 14.19 -7.36
C VAL A 83 4.99 14.91 -6.83
N ASN A 84 4.80 15.76 -5.82
CA ASN A 84 5.91 16.37 -5.08
C ASN A 84 6.57 15.29 -4.19
N PRO A 85 7.91 15.13 -4.19
CA PRO A 85 8.60 14.20 -3.31
C PRO A 85 8.23 14.29 -1.83
N GLU A 86 7.89 15.48 -1.33
CA GLU A 86 7.43 15.65 0.05
C GLU A 86 6.14 14.87 0.35
N TRP A 87 5.25 14.74 -0.62
CA TRP A 87 3.97 14.03 -0.45
C TRP A 87 4.19 12.53 -0.29
N ASP A 88 5.08 11.97 -1.09
CA ASP A 88 5.50 10.56 -0.99
C ASP A 88 6.31 10.31 0.30
N GLN A 89 7.09 11.29 0.75
CA GLN A 89 7.80 11.23 2.03
C GLN A 89 6.82 11.13 3.23
N TRP A 90 5.67 11.81 3.20
CA TRP A 90 4.65 11.65 4.24
C TRP A 90 4.08 10.24 4.31
N ALA A 91 3.87 9.59 3.16
CA ALA A 91 3.46 8.19 3.09
C ALA A 91 4.53 7.28 3.70
N TYR A 92 5.79 7.44 3.29
CA TYR A 92 6.93 6.68 3.82
C TYR A 92 7.05 6.80 5.35
N GLU A 93 7.01 8.01 5.88
CA GLU A 93 7.07 8.24 7.32
C GLU A 93 5.89 7.62 8.06
N SER A 94 4.70 7.65 7.45
CA SER A 94 3.53 6.99 7.99
C SER A 94 3.72 5.48 8.05
N PHE A 95 4.23 4.85 6.99
CA PHE A 95 4.55 3.42 7.00
C PHE A 95 5.57 3.08 8.09
N LEU A 96 6.64 3.86 8.23
CA LEU A 96 7.65 3.63 9.27
C LEU A 96 7.11 3.77 10.69
N LYS A 97 6.30 4.81 10.96
CA LYS A 97 5.70 5.03 12.28
C LYS A 97 4.72 3.94 12.67
N ASN A 98 4.05 3.36 11.68
CA ASN A 98 3.00 2.38 11.87
C ASN A 98 3.48 0.95 11.61
N LYS A 99 4.77 0.70 11.39
CA LYS A 99 5.31 -0.65 11.17
C LYS A 99 4.99 -1.62 12.31
N ASP A 100 4.79 -1.08 13.51
CA ASP A 100 4.44 -1.82 14.73
C ASP A 100 2.93 -1.78 15.04
N LEU A 101 2.10 -1.15 14.19
CA LEU A 101 0.63 -1.30 14.18
C LEU A 101 0.24 -2.70 13.66
N THR A 102 0.84 -3.72 14.24
CA THR A 102 0.30 -5.06 14.18
C THR A 102 -0.84 -5.08 15.18
N VAL A 103 -2.06 -5.37 14.72
CA VAL A 103 -3.14 -5.75 15.63
C VAL A 103 -2.61 -6.92 16.45
N LYS A 104 -2.23 -6.67 17.70
CA LYS A 104 -1.99 -7.76 18.64
C LYS A 104 -3.31 -8.52 18.72
N LYS A 105 -3.26 -9.80 18.35
CA LYS A 105 -4.31 -10.76 18.69
C LYS A 105 -4.59 -10.71 20.19
#